data_AF-A0A9D4QMB2-F1
#
_entry.id   AF-A0A9D4QMB2-F1
#
_cell.length_a   1.000
_cell.length_b   1.000
_cell.length_c   1.000
_cell.angle_alpha   90.00
_cell.angle_beta   90.00
_cell.angle_gamma   90.00
#
_symmetry.space_group_name_H-M   'P 1'
#
loop_
_entity.id
_entity.type
_entity.pdbx_description
1 polymer ?
#
loop_
_entity_poly.entity_id
_entity_poly.type
_entity_poly.pdbx_seq_one_letter_code
_entity_poly.pdbx_strand_id
1 'polypeptide(L)'
;MLFQIISILICLLAMTTANSPKIQFSLMEELPSGHLVGSIANKSVQHLNYTVSELSYRFLTQSEAQSLFTINDNSGDIFTSVVIDREHICGYDTVCVKSFDVAVKSKDLQYVQIISVEILIQDKNDNSPMFVTESNIIAIPKTVV
;
A
#
# COMPACT_ATOMS: atom_id res chain seq x y z
N MET A 1 38.17 21.96 -18.67
CA MET A 1 37.65 22.51 -17.40
C MET A 1 36.14 22.74 -17.43
N LEU A 2 35.57 23.63 -18.27
CA LEU A 2 34.12 23.87 -18.31
C LEU A 2 33.28 22.61 -18.63
N PHE A 3 33.70 21.82 -19.61
CA PHE A 3 33.03 20.55 -19.96
C PHE A 3 33.03 19.52 -18.84
N GLN A 4 34.09 19.46 -18.02
CA GLN A 4 34.15 18.57 -16.85
C GLN A 4 33.20 19.06 -15.75
N ILE A 5 33.09 20.37 -15.53
CA ILE A 5 32.16 20.93 -14.54
C ILE A 5 30.71 20.68 -14.95
N ILE A 6 30.38 20.86 -16.24
CA ILE A 6 29.06 20.55 -16.79
C ILE A 6 28.77 19.04 -16.66
N SER A 7 29.74 18.19 -16.97
CA SER A 7 29.60 16.73 -16.83
C SER A 7 29.37 16.32 -15.37
N ILE A 8 30.07 16.94 -14.41
CA ILE A 8 29.89 16.68 -12.98
C ILE A 8 28.52 17.17 -12.51
N LEU A 9 28.06 18.34 -12.95
CA LEU A 9 26.75 18.89 -12.61
C LEU A 9 25.61 18.03 -13.16
N ILE A 10 25.73 17.55 -14.41
CA ILE A 10 24.78 16.59 -15.01
C ILE A 10 24.79 15.28 -14.23
N CYS A 11 25.96 14.79 -13.81
CA CYS A 11 26.06 13.58 -13.00
C CYS A 11 25.40 13.76 -11.62
N LEU A 12 25.64 14.88 -10.93
CA LEU A 12 24.98 15.19 -9.66
C LEU A 12 23.46 15.30 -9.80
N LEU A 13 22.96 15.93 -10.86
CA LEU A 13 21.53 16.02 -11.15
C LEU A 13 20.92 14.63 -11.46
N ALA A 14 21.68 13.75 -12.13
CA ALA A 14 21.23 12.38 -12.42
C ALA A 14 21.16 11.47 -11.18
N MET A 15 21.88 11.77 -10.09
CA MET A 15 21.80 11.02 -8.83
C MET A 15 20.54 11.33 -8.01
N THR A 16 19.68 12.25 -8.46
CA THR A 16 18.54 12.73 -7.66
C THR A 16 17.28 11.86 -7.73
N THR A 17 17.26 10.78 -8.54
CA THR A 17 16.12 9.85 -8.57
C THR A 17 16.47 8.52 -7.92
N ALA A 18 16.82 8.55 -6.63
CA ALA A 18 16.85 7.35 -5.82
C ALA A 18 15.40 6.91 -5.52
N ASN A 19 14.83 6.06 -6.37
CA ASN A 19 13.56 5.41 -6.07
C ASN A 19 13.77 4.47 -4.87
N SER A 20 13.08 4.73 -3.76
CA SER A 20 12.97 3.76 -2.68
C SER A 20 12.34 2.46 -3.22
N PRO A 21 12.78 1.28 -2.75
CA PRO A 21 12.15 0.03 -3.14
C PRO A 21 10.69 0.07 -2.71
N LYS A 22 9.81 -0.10 -3.69
CA LYS A 22 8.35 -0.05 -3.52
C LYS A 22 7.78 -1.45 -3.68
N ILE A 23 7.00 -1.90 -2.69
CA ILE A 23 6.33 -3.19 -2.70
C ILE A 23 4.82 -2.95 -2.72
N GLN A 24 4.12 -3.68 -3.58
CA GLN A 24 2.67 -3.60 -3.69
C GLN A 24 2.03 -4.95 -3.36
N PHE A 25 0.93 -4.89 -2.61
CA PHE A 25 0.01 -5.99 -2.33
C PHE A 25 -1.40 -5.61 -2.74
N SER A 26 -2.25 -6.63 -2.89
CA SER A 26 -3.68 -6.47 -3.13
C SER A 26 -4.43 -7.26 -2.07
N LEU A 27 -5.47 -6.67 -1.50
CA LEU A 27 -6.27 -7.26 -0.44
C LEU A 27 -7.76 -7.04 -0.75
N MET A 28 -8.53 -8.12 -0.72
CA MET A 28 -9.99 -8.00 -0.77
C MET A 28 -10.51 -7.45 0.55
N GLU A 29 -11.46 -6.53 0.51
CA GLU A 29 -12.14 -6.07 1.73
C GLU A 29 -12.98 -7.18 2.40
N GLU A 30 -13.51 -6.88 3.59
CA GLU A 30 -14.37 -7.78 4.38
C GLU A 30 -13.72 -9.10 4.80
N LEU A 31 -12.38 -9.16 4.78
CA LEU A 31 -11.63 -10.27 5.32
C LEU A 31 -11.49 -10.15 6.84
N PRO A 32 -11.46 -11.29 7.58
CA PRO A 32 -11.35 -11.27 9.03
C PRO A 32 -10.04 -10.60 9.49
N SER A 33 -10.04 -10.09 10.72
CA SER A 33 -8.80 -9.68 11.40
C SER A 33 -7.83 -10.86 11.51
N GLY A 34 -6.54 -10.58 11.36
CA GLY A 34 -5.47 -11.59 11.32
C GLY A 34 -5.31 -12.27 9.95
N HIS A 35 -5.97 -11.79 8.90
CA HIS A 35 -5.77 -12.30 7.54
C HIS A 35 -4.41 -11.91 6.99
N LEU A 36 -3.70 -12.84 6.36
CA LEU A 36 -2.39 -12.60 5.75
C LEU A 36 -2.56 -11.76 4.48
N VAL A 37 -1.99 -10.56 4.47
CA VAL A 37 -1.96 -9.69 3.28
C VAL A 37 -0.81 -10.10 2.35
N GLY A 38 0.37 -10.33 2.93
CA GLY A 38 1.56 -10.67 2.16
C GLY A 38 2.84 -10.53 2.97
N SER A 39 3.95 -11.00 2.41
CA SER A 39 5.25 -11.00 3.08
C SER A 39 6.22 -10.04 2.41
N ILE A 40 6.74 -9.07 3.17
CA ILE A 40 7.80 -8.17 2.72
C ILE A 40 9.09 -8.95 2.52
N ALA A 41 9.40 -9.86 3.45
CA ALA A 41 10.63 -10.63 3.44
C ALA A 41 10.84 -11.40 2.13
N ASN A 42 9.77 -12.01 1.60
CA ASN A 42 9.81 -12.72 0.33
C ASN A 42 10.24 -11.84 -0.85
N LYS A 43 10.02 -10.52 -0.80
CA LYS A 43 10.33 -9.59 -1.88
C LYS A 43 11.60 -8.78 -1.63
N SER A 44 11.92 -8.45 -0.38
CA SER A 44 13.09 -7.64 -0.03
C SER A 44 14.37 -8.44 0.17
N VAL A 45 14.27 -9.66 0.71
CA VAL A 45 15.45 -10.44 1.16
C VAL A 45 16.19 -11.13 0.03
N GLN A 46 15.54 -11.36 -1.13
CA GLN A 46 16.15 -12.08 -2.25
C GLN A 46 17.46 -11.47 -2.78
N HIS A 47 17.64 -10.16 -2.60
CA HIS A 47 18.80 -9.42 -3.08
C HIS A 47 19.84 -9.14 -1.98
N LEU A 48 19.62 -9.65 -0.77
CA LEU A 48 20.43 -9.36 0.40
C LEU A 48 21.21 -10.61 0.81
N ASN A 49 22.42 -10.40 1.34
CA ASN A 49 23.23 -11.46 1.97
C ASN A 49 22.75 -11.75 3.41
N TYR A 50 21.46 -11.59 3.67
CA TYR A 50 20.84 -11.83 4.98
C TYR A 50 19.73 -12.86 4.81
N THR A 51 19.55 -13.69 5.83
CA THR A 51 18.36 -14.53 5.94
C THR A 51 17.23 -13.76 6.61
N VAL A 52 15.98 -14.20 6.41
CA VAL A 52 14.81 -13.59 7.07
C VAL A 52 14.99 -13.56 8.58
N SER A 53 15.58 -14.61 9.15
CA SER A 53 15.82 -14.75 10.60
C SER A 53 16.83 -13.76 11.18
N GLU A 54 17.66 -13.14 10.34
CA GLU A 54 18.67 -12.15 10.72
C GLU A 54 18.15 -10.72 10.63
N LEU A 55 16.92 -10.54 10.12
CA LEU A 55 16.30 -9.26 9.91
C LEU A 55 15.15 -9.04 10.89
N SER A 56 14.81 -7.77 11.08
CA SER A 56 13.67 -7.30 11.86
C SER A 56 12.90 -6.27 11.04
N TYR A 57 11.58 -6.32 11.13
CA TYR A 57 10.67 -5.52 10.33
C TYR A 57 9.80 -4.67 11.26
N ARG A 58 9.72 -3.36 11.04
CA ARG A 58 8.89 -2.45 11.86
C ARG A 58 8.30 -1.34 11.02
N PHE A 59 7.07 -0.93 11.31
CA PHE A 59 6.54 0.32 10.77
C PHE A 59 7.39 1.51 11.22
N LEU A 60 7.71 2.40 10.28
CA LEU A 60 8.46 3.63 10.56
C LEU A 60 7.56 4.81 10.94
N THR A 61 6.39 4.90 10.31
CA THR A 61 5.45 6.01 10.50
C THR A 61 4.23 5.53 11.27
N GLN A 62 3.77 6.32 12.25
CA GLN A 62 2.39 6.24 12.74
C GLN A 62 1.50 6.83 11.65
N SER A 63 1.08 6.00 10.71
CA SER A 63 0.04 6.33 9.73
C SER A 63 -1.27 5.65 10.11
N GLU A 64 -2.37 6.08 9.49
CA GLU A 64 -3.66 5.37 9.57
C GLU A 64 -3.51 3.87 9.26
N ALA A 65 -2.52 3.49 8.45
CA ALA A 65 -2.26 2.09 8.12
C ALA A 65 -1.91 1.23 9.34
N GLN A 66 -1.35 1.77 10.42
CA GLN A 66 -1.11 0.99 11.66
C GLN A 66 -2.42 0.57 12.35
N SER A 67 -3.51 1.31 12.14
CA SER A 67 -4.83 0.90 12.64
C SER A 67 -5.44 -0.23 11.81
N LEU A 68 -5.05 -0.34 10.54
CA LEU A 68 -5.61 -1.29 9.58
C LEU A 68 -4.76 -2.57 9.47
N PHE A 69 -3.45 -2.47 9.70
CA PHE A 69 -2.49 -3.55 9.48
C PHE A 69 -1.51 -3.71 10.63
N THR A 70 -1.07 -4.95 10.84
CA THR A 70 0.06 -5.31 11.70
C THR A 70 1.15 -5.95 10.87
N ILE A 71 2.38 -5.92 11.37
CA ILE A 71 3.51 -6.63 10.78
C ILE A 71 4.13 -7.57 11.81
N ASN A 72 4.46 -8.78 11.39
CA ASN A 72 5.26 -9.68 12.19
C ASN A 72 6.72 -9.25 12.12
N ASP A 73 7.20 -8.87 13.29
CA ASP A 73 8.54 -8.37 13.55
C ASP A 73 9.69 -9.25 13.06
N ASN A 74 9.48 -10.56 12.96
CA ASN A 74 10.50 -11.58 12.65
C ASN A 74 10.34 -12.16 11.24
N SER A 75 9.11 -12.34 10.75
CA SER A 75 8.88 -12.91 9.42
C SER A 75 8.69 -11.83 8.33
N GLY A 76 8.36 -10.59 8.72
CA GLY A 76 8.04 -9.53 7.77
C GLY A 76 6.67 -9.72 7.10
N ASP A 77 5.83 -10.59 7.63
CA ASP A 77 4.46 -10.82 7.16
C ASP A 77 3.53 -9.72 7.66
N ILE A 78 2.71 -9.19 6.76
CA ILE A 78 1.69 -8.19 7.06
C ILE A 78 0.33 -8.88 7.21
N PHE A 79 -0.40 -8.53 8.26
CA PHE A 79 -1.74 -9.03 8.55
C PHE A 79 -2.74 -7.88 8.71
N THR A 80 -4.01 -8.16 8.44
CA THR A 80 -5.11 -7.24 8.81
C THR A 80 -5.22 -7.14 10.34
N SER A 81 -5.40 -5.93 10.86
CA SER A 81 -5.67 -5.69 12.29
C SER A 81 -7.17 -5.71 12.59
N VAL A 82 -7.98 -5.33 11.61
CA VAL A 82 -9.44 -5.18 11.69
C VAL A 82 -10.07 -5.76 10.42
N VAL A 83 -11.39 -5.92 10.44
CA VAL A 83 -12.16 -6.09 9.20
C VAL A 83 -12.17 -4.73 8.49
N ILE A 84 -11.71 -4.73 7.24
CA ILE A 84 -11.58 -3.53 6.42
C ILE A 84 -12.84 -3.44 5.57
N ASP A 85 -13.59 -2.35 5.77
CA ASP A 85 -14.70 -1.90 4.93
C ASP A 85 -14.17 -0.73 4.08
N ARG A 86 -14.12 -0.93 2.76
CA ARG A 86 -13.56 0.03 1.80
C ARG A 86 -14.39 1.30 1.77
N GLU A 87 -15.71 1.21 1.84
CA GLU A 87 -16.60 2.38 1.84
C GLU A 87 -16.39 3.22 3.10
N HIS A 88 -16.11 2.61 4.24
CA HIS A 88 -15.75 3.35 5.45
C HIS A 88 -14.37 4.02 5.36
N ILE A 89 -13.40 3.35 4.73
CA ILE A 89 -11.98 3.73 4.78
C ILE A 89 -11.55 4.65 3.63
N CYS A 90 -12.22 4.56 2.49
CA CYS A 90 -11.92 5.29 1.26
C CYS A 90 -13.15 5.97 0.65
N GLY A 91 -14.35 5.80 1.22
CA GLY A 91 -15.57 6.37 0.66
C GLY A 91 -15.86 5.78 -0.71
N TYR A 92 -16.04 6.66 -1.71
CA TYR A 92 -16.35 6.30 -3.09
C TYR A 92 -15.17 6.52 -4.04
N ASP A 93 -13.95 6.58 -3.50
CA ASP A 93 -12.76 6.76 -4.31
C ASP A 93 -12.59 5.60 -5.29
N THR A 94 -12.25 5.92 -6.54
CA THR A 94 -12.07 4.92 -7.60
C THR A 94 -10.89 3.98 -7.33
N VAL A 95 -9.91 4.43 -6.55
CA VAL A 95 -8.71 3.69 -6.17
C VAL A 95 -8.47 3.87 -4.67
N CYS A 96 -8.59 2.78 -3.91
CA CYS A 96 -8.32 2.78 -2.47
C CYS A 96 -6.96 2.14 -2.19
N VAL A 97 -5.95 2.97 -1.91
CA VAL A 97 -4.59 2.51 -1.59
C VAL A 97 -4.16 3.02 -0.23
N LYS A 98 -3.64 2.12 0.61
CA LYS A 98 -3.02 2.48 1.88
C LYS A 98 -1.52 2.27 1.81
N SER A 99 -0.78 3.33 2.13
CA SER A 99 0.67 3.38 2.01
C SER A 99 1.34 3.58 3.36
N PHE A 100 2.46 2.89 3.58
CA PHE A 100 3.27 3.02 4.79
C PHE A 100 4.70 2.57 4.54
N ASP A 101 5.62 3.04 5.37
CA ASP A 101 7.02 2.67 5.29
C ASP A 101 7.39 1.64 6.36
N VAL A 102 8.19 0.65 5.96
CA VAL A 102 8.73 -0.39 6.83
C VAL A 102 10.24 -0.27 6.90
N ALA A 103 10.78 -0.15 8.11
CA ALA A 103 12.18 -0.34 8.38
C ALA A 103 12.50 -1.83 8.42
N VAL A 104 13.47 -2.23 7.61
CA VAL A 104 14.13 -3.54 7.66
C VAL A 104 15.52 -3.33 8.23
N LYS A 105 15.80 -3.95 9.38
CA LYS A 105 17.10 -3.83 10.07
C LYS A 105 17.68 -5.19 10.34
N SER A 106 18.98 -5.37 10.08
CA SER A 106 19.69 -6.56 10.54
C SER A 106 19.88 -6.52 12.06
N LYS A 107 19.93 -7.71 12.67
CA LYS A 107 20.13 -7.87 14.13
C LYS A 107 21.50 -7.37 14.60
N ASP A 108 22.51 -7.44 13.74
CA ASP A 108 23.85 -6.90 13.97
C ASP A 108 23.96 -5.39 13.68
N LEU A 109 22.85 -4.75 13.27
CA LEU A 109 22.72 -3.32 12.98
C LEU A 109 23.61 -2.81 11.84
N GLN A 110 24.20 -3.68 11.03
CA GLN A 110 25.04 -3.29 9.89
C GLN A 110 24.23 -2.94 8.64
N TYR A 111 22.96 -3.32 8.60
CA TYR A 111 22.08 -3.09 7.46
C TYR A 111 20.77 -2.45 7.91
N VAL A 112 20.39 -1.38 7.22
CA VAL A 112 19.10 -0.70 7.36
C VAL A 112 18.59 -0.33 5.99
N GLN A 113 17.34 -0.69 5.70
CA GLN A 113 16.63 -0.25 4.51
C GLN A 113 15.22 0.19 4.87
N ILE A 114 14.75 1.22 4.18
CA ILE A 114 13.37 1.69 4.24
C ILE A 114 12.67 1.21 2.98
N ILE A 115 11.55 0.52 3.16
CA ILE A 115 10.73 -0.02 2.08
C ILE A 115 9.36 0.64 2.14
N SER A 116 8.94 1.24 1.03
CA SER A 116 7.59 1.78 0.90
C SER A 116 6.65 0.67 0.46
N VAL A 117 5.60 0.44 1.24
CA VAL A 117 4.58 -0.58 0.98
C VAL A 117 3.27 0.09 0.62
N GLU A 118 2.61 -0.42 -0.40
CA GLU A 118 1.24 -0.06 -0.77
C GLU A 118 0.33 -1.29 -0.77
N ILE A 119 -0.83 -1.15 -0.16
CA ILE A 119 -1.88 -2.16 -0.20
C ILE A 119 -3.05 -1.57 -0.98
N LEU A 120 -3.36 -2.15 -2.14
CA LEU A 120 -4.58 -1.89 -2.89
C LEU A 120 -5.74 -2.65 -2.23
N ILE A 121 -6.74 -1.92 -1.76
CA ILE A 121 -7.97 -2.51 -1.25
C ILE A 121 -8.93 -2.71 -2.41
N GLN A 122 -9.29 -3.97 -2.66
CA GLN A 122 -10.21 -4.35 -3.72
C GLN A 122 -11.64 -4.32 -3.21
N ASP A 123 -12.47 -3.69 -4.03
CA ASP A 123 -13.91 -3.58 -3.85
C ASP A 123 -14.59 -4.94 -3.92
N LYS A 124 -15.37 -5.25 -2.91
CA LYS A 124 -16.35 -6.33 -2.93
C LYS A 124 -17.72 -5.72 -3.21
N ASN A 125 -18.40 -6.21 -4.24
CA ASN A 125 -19.78 -5.78 -4.51
C ASN A 125 -20.78 -6.38 -3.50
N ASP A 126 -20.74 -5.93 -2.24
CA ASP A 126 -21.64 -6.29 -1.15
C ASP A 126 -22.66 -5.19 -0.81
N ASN A 127 -22.48 -4.00 -1.38
CA ASN A 127 -23.44 -2.91 -1.32
C ASN A 127 -24.52 -3.03 -2.41
N SER A 128 -25.78 -3.14 -2.00
CA SER A 128 -26.92 -3.17 -2.93
C SER A 128 -27.35 -1.75 -3.34
N PRO A 129 -27.75 -1.52 -4.61
CA PRO A 129 -28.19 -0.21 -5.04
C PRO A 129 -29.44 0.24 -4.27
N MET A 130 -29.43 1.48 -3.80
CA MET A 130 -30.60 2.12 -3.20
C MET A 130 -31.07 3.29 -4.07
N PHE A 131 -32.38 3.31 -4.36
CA PHE A 131 -33.02 4.44 -5.02
C PHE A 131 -33.40 5.50 -3.98
N VAL A 132 -33.16 6.77 -4.31
CA VAL A 132 -33.51 7.91 -3.43
C VAL A 132 -35.03 8.01 -3.22
N THR A 133 -35.81 7.48 -4.16
CA THR A 133 -37.28 7.46 -4.13
C THR A 133 -37.77 6.04 -4.42
N GLU A 134 -38.81 5.61 -3.71
CA GLU A 134 -39.46 4.31 -3.95
C GLU A 134 -40.21 4.26 -5.29
N SER A 135 -40.53 5.42 -5.87
CA SER A 135 -41.19 5.53 -7.17
C SER A 135 -40.68 6.73 -7.97
N ASN A 136 -40.28 6.50 -9.23
CA ASN A 136 -40.03 7.55 -10.20
C ASN A 136 -41.22 7.64 -11.17
N ILE A 137 -42.03 8.69 -11.06
CA ILE A 137 -43.13 8.94 -11.99
C ILE A 137 -42.58 9.74 -13.17
N ILE A 138 -42.46 9.10 -14.33
CA ILE A 138 -42.06 9.75 -15.58
C ILE A 138 -43.32 9.93 -16.44
N ALA A 139 -43.74 11.18 -16.66
CA ALA A 139 -44.82 11.49 -17.58
C ALA A 139 -44.28 11.60 -19.01
N ILE A 140 -44.79 10.77 -19.92
CA ILE A 140 -44.45 10.84 -21.35
C ILE A 140 -45.55 11.65 -22.05
N PRO A 141 -45.26 12.86 -22.57
CA PRO A 141 -46.23 13.59 -23.37
C PRO A 141 -46.50 12.85 -24.68
N LYS A 142 -47.76 12.77 -25.09
CA LYS A 142 -48.09 12.24 -26.42
C LYS A 142 -47.60 13.22 -27.47
N THR A 143 -46.73 12.76 -28.37
CA THR A 143 -46.41 13.48 -29.61
C THR A 143 -47.71 13.67 -30.38
N VAL A 144 -48.06 14.93 -30.65
CA VAL A 144 -49.14 15.27 -31.59
C VAL A 144 -48.60 15.02 -32.99
N VAL A 145 -49.14 14.00 -33.65
CA VAL A 145 -48.86 13.67 -35.05
C VAL A 145 -49.59 14.64 -35.97
#